data_AF-A0A5R9PDV8-F1
#
_entry.id   AF-A0A5R9PDV8-F1
#
_cell.length_a   1.000
_cell.length_b   1.000
_cell.length_c   1.000
_cell.angle_alpha   90.00
_cell.angle_beta   90.00
_cell.angle_gamma   90.00
#
_symmetry.space_group_name_H-M   'P 1'
#
loop_
_entity.id
_entity.type
_entity.pdbx_description
1 polymer ?
#
loop_
_entity_poly.entity_id
_entity_poly.type
_entity_poly.pdbx_seq_one_letter_code
_entity_poly.pdbx_strand_id
1 'polypeptide(L)'
;QRVASQTEFNGTKLLDGNFAGQAFQVGANAGQLITVDNIASAQTSALGETMLAGATGAGAVTDAATSGLTINSIAIADVTAQGSVATTAAAIVKNINAKTSETNVVASLGTGADANKIVLTSIKEGASITVAGSNAADAIGNATTAATSKFTSNVNISSFAGAQQAISIMDNALTAVNSSRAELGAIQNRFSSVISNLNTTSENLSASRSRIRDTDFAKETAELTRSQILNQAGTAMLAQANQVPQSVLSLLR
;
A
#
# COMPACT_ATOMS: atom_id res chain seq x y z
N GLN A 1 7.52 0.39 -13.92
CA GLN A 1 6.47 1.02 -14.75
C GLN A 1 5.32 0.07 -15.11
N ARG A 2 5.55 -1.14 -15.66
CA ARG A 2 4.46 -2.07 -16.03
C ARG A 2 3.52 -2.43 -14.88
N VAL A 3 4.03 -2.68 -13.67
CA VAL A 3 3.19 -3.01 -12.50
C VAL A 3 2.25 -1.85 -12.18
N ALA A 4 2.76 -0.62 -12.09
CA ALA A 4 1.94 0.57 -11.86
C ALA A 4 0.87 0.79 -12.95
N SER A 5 1.19 0.56 -14.22
CA SER A 5 0.28 0.83 -15.34
C SER A 5 -0.66 -0.32 -15.71
N GLN A 6 -0.36 -1.56 -15.32
CA GLN A 6 -1.16 -2.75 -15.67
C GLN A 6 -2.02 -3.25 -14.50
N THR A 7 -1.66 -2.94 -13.25
CA THR A 7 -2.47 -3.35 -12.10
C THR A 7 -3.69 -2.46 -11.96
N GLU A 8 -4.87 -3.03 -12.24
CA GLU A 8 -6.14 -2.34 -12.17
C GLU A 8 -7.22 -3.24 -11.58
N PHE A 9 -8.25 -2.62 -11.01
CA PHE A 9 -9.46 -3.27 -10.58
C PHE A 9 -10.66 -2.51 -11.14
N ASN A 10 -11.53 -3.21 -11.87
CA ASN A 10 -12.71 -2.62 -12.51
C ASN A 10 -12.38 -1.35 -13.34
N GLY A 11 -11.27 -1.40 -14.11
CA GLY A 11 -10.79 -0.28 -14.93
C GLY A 11 -10.10 0.87 -14.18
N THR A 12 -10.03 0.80 -12.85
CA THR A 12 -9.31 1.79 -12.02
C THR A 12 -7.91 1.31 -11.70
N LYS A 13 -6.88 2.10 -12.02
CA LYS A 13 -5.50 1.80 -11.66
C LYS A 13 -5.32 1.86 -10.15
N LEU A 14 -4.62 0.87 -9.61
CA LEU A 14 -4.43 0.76 -8.15
C LEU A 14 -3.06 1.26 -7.69
N LEU A 15 -2.03 1.14 -8.54
CA LEU A 15 -0.63 1.31 -8.16
C LEU A 15 0.08 2.43 -8.94
N ASP A 16 -0.66 3.29 -9.63
CA ASP A 16 -0.09 4.48 -10.28
C ASP A 16 0.06 5.66 -9.32
N GLY A 17 -0.49 5.59 -8.11
CA GLY A 17 -0.46 6.67 -7.12
C GLY A 17 -1.62 7.65 -7.24
N ASN A 18 -2.53 7.45 -8.21
CA ASN A 18 -3.74 8.24 -8.36
C ASN A 18 -4.95 7.62 -7.62
N PHE A 19 -4.76 6.44 -7.02
CA PHE A 19 -5.77 5.74 -6.24
C PHE A 19 -6.00 6.44 -4.89
N ALA A 20 -7.14 7.11 -4.75
CA ALA A 20 -7.51 7.88 -3.56
C ALA A 20 -8.25 7.07 -2.47
N GLY A 21 -8.22 5.74 -2.58
CA GLY A 21 -9.02 4.85 -1.74
C GLY A 21 -10.43 4.62 -2.27
N GLN A 22 -11.02 3.47 -1.94
CA GLN A 22 -12.39 3.12 -2.31
C GLN A 22 -13.06 2.31 -1.21
N ALA A 23 -14.35 2.60 -0.98
CA ALA A 23 -15.18 1.84 -0.07
C ALA A 23 -16.10 0.90 -0.86
N PHE A 24 -16.03 -0.39 -0.56
CA PHE A 24 -16.87 -1.42 -1.15
C PHE A 24 -18.00 -1.77 -0.17
N GLN A 25 -19.23 -1.49 -0.55
CA GLN A 25 -20.39 -1.95 0.19
C GLN A 25 -20.51 -3.45 -0.02
N VAL A 26 -20.28 -4.22 1.05
CA VAL A 26 -20.24 -5.68 0.99
C VAL A 26 -21.48 -6.31 1.59
N GLY A 27 -22.14 -5.63 2.53
CA GLY A 27 -23.34 -6.18 3.19
C GLY A 27 -24.66 -5.55 2.75
N ALA A 28 -25.76 -6.14 3.21
CA ALA A 28 -27.11 -5.69 2.88
C ALA A 28 -27.50 -4.36 3.57
N ASN A 29 -26.85 -4.02 4.68
CA ASN A 29 -27.15 -2.82 5.46
C ASN A 29 -26.13 -1.71 5.18
N ALA A 30 -26.61 -0.47 5.14
CA ALA A 30 -25.75 0.71 5.00
C ALA A 30 -24.65 0.73 6.08
N GLY A 31 -23.40 1.01 5.67
CA GLY A 31 -22.24 1.07 6.57
C GLY A 31 -21.45 -0.24 6.70
N GLN A 32 -21.94 -1.34 6.14
CA GLN A 32 -21.15 -2.59 6.00
C GLN A 32 -20.18 -2.48 4.82
N LEU A 33 -19.11 -1.71 5.04
CA LEU A 33 -18.12 -1.34 4.04
C LEU A 33 -16.77 -2.02 4.29
N ILE A 34 -16.13 -2.46 3.21
CA ILE A 34 -14.70 -2.71 3.18
C ILE A 34 -14.04 -1.51 2.51
N THR A 35 -13.39 -0.68 3.32
CA THR A 35 -12.49 0.37 2.83
C THR A 35 -11.16 -0.23 2.40
N VAL A 36 -10.69 0.25 1.25
CA VAL A 36 -9.31 0.14 0.78
C VAL A 36 -8.79 1.56 0.79
N ASP A 37 -7.82 1.86 1.66
CA ASP A 37 -7.21 3.19 1.74
C ASP A 37 -6.27 3.44 0.55
N ASN A 38 -5.54 4.55 0.55
CA ASN A 38 -4.57 4.82 -0.50
C ASN A 38 -3.47 3.74 -0.52
N ILE A 39 -3.16 3.24 -1.72
CA ILE A 39 -2.09 2.25 -1.90
C ILE A 39 -0.87 2.99 -2.42
N ALA A 40 0.32 2.65 -1.92
CA ALA A 40 1.56 3.27 -2.37
C ALA A 40 1.76 3.09 -3.89
N SER A 41 2.25 4.14 -4.54
CA SER A 41 2.56 4.09 -5.98
C SER A 41 3.73 3.16 -6.26
N ALA A 42 3.60 2.32 -7.28
CA ALA A 42 4.69 1.49 -7.82
C ALA A 42 5.44 2.20 -8.98
N GLN A 43 5.20 3.49 -9.19
CA GLN A 43 5.95 4.29 -10.17
C GLN A 43 7.37 4.58 -9.67
N THR A 44 8.35 4.53 -10.56
CA THR A 44 9.77 4.76 -10.17
C THR A 44 10.06 6.19 -9.73
N SER A 45 9.17 7.13 -10.06
CA SER A 45 9.21 8.54 -9.65
C SER A 45 8.64 8.80 -8.25
N ALA A 46 8.00 7.80 -7.63
CA ALA A 46 7.33 7.94 -6.33
C ALA A 46 7.68 6.81 -5.36
N LEU A 47 8.11 5.65 -5.87
CA LEU A 47 8.47 4.49 -5.06
C LEU A 47 9.86 4.65 -4.46
N GLY A 48 9.98 4.26 -3.19
CA GLY A 48 11.24 4.27 -2.44
C GLY A 48 11.69 5.69 -2.13
N GLU A 49 10.77 6.55 -1.71
CA GLU A 49 11.14 7.86 -1.20
C GLU A 49 12.15 7.69 -0.06
N THR A 50 13.29 8.34 -0.20
CA THR A 50 14.30 8.43 0.84
C THR A 50 14.81 9.86 0.86
N MET A 51 14.73 10.51 2.01
CA MET A 51 15.27 11.86 2.19
C MET A 51 16.76 11.79 2.55
N LEU A 52 17.62 12.18 1.61
CA LEU A 52 19.07 12.18 1.80
C LEU A 52 19.59 13.61 1.88
N ALA A 53 20.38 13.91 2.91
CA ALA A 53 21.08 15.18 3.04
C ALA A 53 22.33 15.18 2.14
N GLY A 54 22.64 16.34 1.58
CA GLY A 54 23.89 16.61 0.89
C GLY A 54 24.68 17.71 1.60
N ALA A 55 25.99 17.73 1.40
CA ALA A 55 26.79 18.92 1.63
C ALA A 55 27.81 19.04 0.51
N THR A 56 28.09 20.25 0.05
CA THR A 56 29.11 20.50 -0.96
C THR A 56 29.90 21.73 -0.55
N GLY A 57 31.21 21.68 -0.78
CA GLY A 57 32.12 22.80 -0.53
C GLY A 57 31.61 24.10 -1.14
N ALA A 58 31.45 25.14 -0.32
CA ALA A 58 31.08 26.47 -0.79
C ALA A 58 32.28 27.22 -1.38
N GLY A 59 33.50 26.91 -0.91
CA GLY A 59 34.76 27.51 -1.35
C GLY A 59 35.52 26.71 -2.42
N ALA A 60 36.59 27.30 -2.95
CA ALA A 60 37.56 26.58 -3.75
C ALA A 60 38.43 25.71 -2.83
N VAL A 61 38.53 24.40 -3.11
CA VAL A 61 39.40 23.51 -2.34
C VAL A 61 40.84 23.91 -2.62
N THR A 62 41.60 24.18 -1.56
CA THR A 62 43.05 24.44 -1.63
C THR A 62 43.82 23.18 -1.26
N ASP A 63 45.09 23.09 -1.68
CA ASP A 63 46.01 22.05 -1.20
C ASP A 63 46.48 22.38 0.24
N ALA A 64 45.54 22.26 1.19
CA ALA A 64 45.78 22.53 2.59
C ALA A 64 45.57 21.27 3.42
N ALA A 65 46.37 21.14 4.48
CA ALA A 65 46.17 20.08 5.44
C ALA A 65 44.80 20.24 6.16
N THR A 66 44.15 19.13 6.45
CA THR A 66 42.98 19.05 7.32
C THR A 66 43.37 18.34 8.60
N SER A 67 43.02 18.90 9.75
CA SER A 67 43.28 18.31 11.05
C SER A 67 42.09 18.44 11.99
N GLY A 68 41.82 17.37 12.74
CA GLY A 68 40.68 17.31 13.66
C GLY A 68 39.34 17.31 12.93
N LEU A 69 39.30 16.79 11.70
CA LEU A 69 38.07 16.69 10.91
C LEU A 69 37.12 15.69 11.60
N THR A 70 35.88 16.13 11.83
CA THR A 70 34.80 15.25 12.29
C THR A 70 33.61 15.34 11.34
N ILE A 71 32.97 14.20 11.10
CA ILE A 71 31.68 14.10 10.42
C ILE A 71 30.71 13.42 11.37
N ASN A 72 29.57 14.06 11.66
CA ASN A 72 28.60 13.54 12.62
C ASN A 72 29.25 13.16 13.97
N SER A 73 30.16 14.03 14.44
CA SER A 73 30.95 13.85 15.67
C SER A 73 31.94 12.67 15.66
N ILE A 74 32.17 12.04 14.50
CA ILE A 74 33.14 10.95 14.35
C ILE A 74 34.42 11.49 13.73
N ALA A 75 35.55 11.19 14.36
CA ALA A 75 36.86 11.61 13.90
C ALA A 75 37.23 10.92 12.57
N ILE A 76 37.68 11.74 11.62
CA ILE A 76 38.25 11.32 10.35
C ILE A 76 39.76 11.51 10.44
N ALA A 77 40.52 10.59 9.84
CA ALA A 77 41.98 10.69 9.83
C ALA A 77 42.43 11.96 9.11
N ASP A 78 43.37 12.67 9.74
CA ASP A 78 43.99 13.89 9.22
C ASP A 78 44.65 13.64 7.85
N VAL A 79 44.66 14.70 7.03
CA VAL A 79 45.28 14.68 5.69
C VAL A 79 46.25 15.84 5.59
N THR A 80 47.50 15.58 5.20
CA THR A 80 48.48 16.61 4.87
C THR A 80 48.31 17.10 3.43
N ALA A 81 48.82 18.28 3.10
CA ALA A 81 48.90 18.74 1.71
C ALA A 81 49.72 17.75 0.85
N GLN A 82 49.22 17.42 -0.34
CA GLN A 82 49.74 16.35 -1.21
C GLN A 82 50.31 16.89 -2.53
N GLY A 83 50.55 18.20 -2.62
CA GLY A 83 51.14 18.88 -3.79
C GLY A 83 50.15 19.18 -4.91
N SER A 84 48.89 18.78 -4.78
CA SER A 84 47.80 19.11 -5.70
C SER A 84 46.46 19.06 -4.98
N VAL A 85 45.58 20.01 -5.30
CA VAL A 85 44.20 20.05 -4.78
C VAL A 85 43.48 18.72 -5.03
N ALA A 86 43.66 18.12 -6.21
CA ALA A 86 42.99 16.87 -6.58
C ALA A 86 43.45 15.68 -5.74
N THR A 87 44.75 15.58 -5.43
CA THR A 87 45.31 14.48 -4.63
C THR A 87 44.95 14.60 -3.15
N THR A 88 44.93 15.83 -2.63
CA THR A 88 44.48 16.12 -1.26
C THR A 88 42.98 15.88 -1.09
N ALA A 89 42.15 16.35 -2.03
CA ALA A 89 40.71 16.09 -2.01
C ALA A 89 40.39 14.59 -2.10
N ALA A 90 41.10 13.84 -2.95
CA ALA A 90 40.95 12.38 -3.04
C ALA A 90 41.36 11.66 -1.74
N ALA A 91 42.42 12.13 -1.06
CA ALA A 91 42.83 11.58 0.23
C ALA A 91 41.78 11.84 1.33
N ILE A 92 41.19 13.04 1.37
CA ILE A 92 40.09 13.35 2.29
C ILE A 92 38.88 12.46 2.00
N VAL A 93 38.47 12.34 0.73
CA VAL A 93 37.37 11.44 0.31
C VAL A 93 37.62 10.00 0.76
N LYS A 94 38.86 9.50 0.60
CA LYS A 94 39.24 8.15 1.05
C LYS A 94 39.09 7.99 2.56
N ASN A 95 39.59 8.95 3.35
CA ASN A 95 39.52 8.88 4.81
C ASN A 95 38.07 8.97 5.33
N ILE A 96 37.22 9.77 4.69
CA ILE A 96 35.79 9.85 5.00
C ILE A 96 35.11 8.52 4.65
N ASN A 97 35.34 8.01 3.45
CA ASN A 97 34.71 6.76 3.00
C ASN A 97 35.13 5.55 3.85
N ALA A 98 36.34 5.54 4.41
CA ALA A 98 36.79 4.53 5.37
C ALA A 98 35.96 4.50 6.67
N LYS A 99 35.27 5.60 7.00
CA LYS A 99 34.40 5.75 8.17
C LYS A 99 32.92 5.82 7.81
N THR A 100 32.52 5.39 6.61
CA THR A 100 31.12 5.46 6.17
C THR A 100 30.16 4.69 7.09
N SER A 101 30.55 3.49 7.53
CA SER A 101 29.69 2.65 8.39
C SER A 101 29.40 3.28 9.75
N GLU A 102 30.26 4.20 10.22
CA GLU A 102 30.09 4.92 11.48
C GLU A 102 29.34 6.25 11.22
N THR A 103 29.77 7.00 10.20
CA THR A 103 29.26 8.35 9.91
C THR A 103 27.91 8.38 9.22
N ASN A 104 27.54 7.29 8.52
CA ASN A 104 26.42 7.23 7.59
C ASN A 104 26.51 8.28 6.45
N VAL A 105 27.74 8.67 6.09
CA VAL A 105 28.03 9.65 5.04
C VAL A 105 29.07 9.09 4.08
N VAL A 106 28.81 9.25 2.79
CA VAL A 106 29.78 8.98 1.72
C VAL A 106 30.30 10.31 1.16
N ALA A 107 31.57 10.31 0.78
CA ALA A 107 32.21 11.42 0.09
C ALA A 107 32.51 11.05 -1.37
N SER A 108 32.35 12.01 -2.26
CA SER A 108 32.81 11.95 -3.64
C SER A 108 33.43 13.28 -4.06
N LEU A 109 34.16 13.27 -5.18
CA LEU A 109 34.61 14.51 -5.82
C LEU A 109 33.50 15.02 -6.73
N GLY A 110 33.26 16.33 -6.68
CA GLY A 110 32.36 17.05 -7.58
C GLY A 110 32.81 16.94 -9.03
N THR A 111 31.88 17.16 -9.95
CA THR A 111 32.11 17.12 -11.40
C THR A 111 31.83 18.50 -12.01
N GLY A 112 32.37 18.77 -13.21
CA GLY A 112 32.11 20.02 -13.92
C GLY A 112 32.74 21.25 -13.24
N ALA A 113 31.95 22.32 -13.06
CA ALA A 113 32.40 23.58 -12.45
C ALA A 113 32.85 23.43 -10.98
N ASP A 114 32.48 22.32 -10.35
CA ASP A 114 32.80 21.94 -8.97
C ASP A 114 33.89 20.85 -8.90
N ALA A 115 34.68 20.68 -9.96
CA ALA A 115 35.79 19.73 -9.98
C ALA A 115 36.72 19.94 -8.77
N ASN A 116 37.07 18.83 -8.11
CA ASN A 116 37.85 18.78 -6.87
C ASN A 116 37.14 19.27 -5.59
N LYS A 117 35.89 19.75 -5.66
CA LYS A 117 35.09 19.95 -4.44
C LYS A 117 34.69 18.63 -3.83
N ILE A 118 34.61 18.56 -2.51
CA ILE A 118 34.13 17.37 -1.82
C ILE A 118 32.61 17.48 -1.68
N VAL A 119 31.91 16.47 -2.17
CA VAL A 119 30.47 16.30 -2.04
C VAL A 119 30.24 15.20 -1.02
N LEU A 120 29.60 15.55 0.09
CA LEU A 120 29.11 14.59 1.07
C LEU A 120 27.66 14.27 0.77
N THR A 121 27.29 13.00 0.91
CA THR A 121 25.89 12.60 0.87
C THR A 121 25.60 11.61 1.98
N SER A 122 24.48 11.78 2.68
CA SER A 122 24.04 10.80 3.66
C SER A 122 23.61 9.52 2.94
N ILE A 123 23.80 8.36 3.57
CA ILE A 123 23.31 7.07 3.07
C ILE A 123 22.12 6.55 3.88
N LYS A 124 21.73 7.29 4.92
CA LYS A 124 20.59 6.99 5.78
C LYS A 124 19.57 8.12 5.69
N GLU A 125 18.30 7.72 5.64
CA GLU A 125 17.17 8.63 5.65
C GLU A 125 17.17 9.53 6.89
N GLY A 126 16.91 10.82 6.68
CA GLY A 126 16.77 11.81 7.75
C GLY A 126 18.07 12.12 8.51
N ALA A 127 19.21 11.54 8.11
CA ALA A 127 20.49 11.83 8.70
C ALA A 127 20.98 13.23 8.27
N SER A 128 21.22 14.11 9.24
CA SER A 128 21.94 15.36 9.01
C SER A 128 23.42 15.09 8.78
N ILE A 129 24.09 15.95 8.01
CA ILE A 129 25.54 15.96 7.85
C ILE A 129 26.10 17.12 8.65
N THR A 130 26.80 16.84 9.74
CA THR A 130 27.54 17.86 10.49
C THR A 130 29.03 17.69 10.21
N VAL A 131 29.70 18.79 9.87
CA VAL A 131 31.13 18.81 9.57
C VAL A 131 31.78 19.80 10.52
N ALA A 132 32.89 19.42 11.15
CA ALA A 132 33.68 20.33 11.98
C ALA A 132 35.17 19.99 11.85
N GLY A 133 36.04 20.96 12.14
CA GLY A 133 37.50 20.81 12.08
C GLY A 133 38.18 21.94 11.33
N SER A 134 39.52 21.97 11.38
CA SER A 134 40.32 22.99 10.71
C SER A 134 40.22 22.84 9.19
N ASN A 135 39.97 23.96 8.49
CA ASN A 135 39.77 24.04 7.03
C ASN A 135 38.57 23.22 6.50
N ALA A 136 37.72 22.68 7.37
CA ALA A 136 36.60 21.84 6.98
C ALA A 136 35.50 22.63 6.23
N ALA A 137 35.28 23.89 6.62
CA ALA A 137 34.33 24.78 5.95
C ALA A 137 34.75 25.13 4.51
N ASP A 138 36.05 25.29 4.26
CA ASP A 138 36.59 25.65 2.95
C ASP A 138 36.70 24.44 2.01
N ALA A 139 37.13 23.28 2.53
CA ALA A 139 37.35 22.06 1.74
C ALA A 139 36.08 21.23 1.49
N ILE A 140 35.16 21.20 2.47
CA ILE A 140 34.01 20.27 2.49
C ILE A 140 32.68 21.04 2.53
N GLY A 141 32.68 22.29 3.00
CA GLY A 141 31.48 23.10 3.14
C GLY A 141 30.70 22.76 4.40
N ASN A 142 30.44 23.75 5.24
CA ASN A 142 29.58 23.61 6.42
C ASN A 142 28.07 23.74 6.07
N ALA A 143 27.75 23.80 4.78
CA ALA A 143 26.39 23.96 4.29
C ALA A 143 25.69 22.59 4.28
N THR A 144 24.94 22.31 5.33
CA THR A 144 23.88 21.31 5.31
C THR A 144 22.86 21.71 4.25
N THR A 145 22.91 21.09 3.06
CA THR A 145 21.77 21.20 2.15
C THR A 145 20.61 20.40 2.73
N ALA A 146 19.41 20.98 2.69
CA ALA A 146 18.21 20.31 3.17
C ALA A 146 18.06 18.95 2.49
N ALA A 147 17.61 17.94 3.25
CA ALA A 147 17.44 16.61 2.73
C ALA A 147 16.50 16.63 1.52
N THR A 148 16.97 16.09 0.40
CA THR A 148 16.22 16.05 -0.85
C THR A 148 15.61 14.66 -1.02
N SER A 149 14.35 14.58 -1.41
CA SER A 149 13.71 13.31 -1.73
C SER A 149 14.38 12.69 -2.96
N LYS A 150 14.84 11.44 -2.80
CA LYS A 150 15.31 10.57 -3.88
C LYS A 150 14.33 9.43 -4.02
N PHE A 151 14.15 8.99 -5.25
CA PHE A 151 13.29 7.86 -5.61
C PHE A 151 14.09 6.79 -6.34
N THR A 152 13.46 5.64 -6.58
CA THR A 152 14.06 4.54 -7.37
C THR A 152 14.52 4.96 -8.78
N SER A 153 13.91 6.00 -9.38
CA SER A 153 14.38 6.60 -10.64
C SER A 153 15.73 7.32 -10.56
N ASN A 154 16.16 7.71 -9.35
CA ASN A 154 17.45 8.36 -9.12
C ASN A 154 18.59 7.38 -8.82
N VAL A 155 18.31 6.07 -8.79
CA VAL A 155 19.30 5.04 -8.48
C VAL A 155 20.39 5.01 -9.55
N ASN A 156 21.64 5.14 -9.11
CA ASN A 156 22.81 5.01 -9.96
C ASN A 156 23.92 4.27 -9.21
N ILE A 157 24.38 3.15 -9.77
CA ILE A 157 25.35 2.23 -9.13
C ILE A 157 26.78 2.44 -9.69
N SER A 158 26.97 3.38 -10.62
CA SER A 158 28.28 3.59 -11.26
C SER A 158 29.35 4.17 -10.33
N SER A 159 28.97 4.63 -9.14
CA SER A 159 29.88 5.16 -8.13
C SER A 159 29.63 4.50 -6.78
N PHE A 160 30.67 4.47 -5.93
CA PHE A 160 30.55 3.97 -4.56
C PHE A 160 29.45 4.69 -3.76
N ALA A 161 29.39 6.02 -3.87
CA ALA A 161 28.36 6.83 -3.22
C ALA A 161 26.96 6.46 -3.70
N GLY A 162 26.77 6.42 -5.03
CA GLY A 162 25.49 6.05 -5.62
C GLY A 162 25.04 4.62 -5.29
N ALA A 163 25.98 3.67 -5.22
CA ALA A 163 25.69 2.29 -4.80
C ALA A 163 25.18 2.20 -3.35
N GLN A 164 25.77 2.97 -2.42
CA GLN A 164 25.32 3.00 -1.03
C GLN A 164 23.93 3.65 -0.88
N GLN A 165 23.69 4.74 -1.61
CA GLN A 165 22.35 5.38 -1.64
C GLN A 165 21.30 4.45 -2.26
N ALA A 166 21.67 3.72 -3.31
CA ALA A 166 20.81 2.76 -3.96
C ALA A 166 20.30 1.71 -2.97
N ILE A 167 21.15 1.25 -2.04
CA ILE A 167 20.73 0.29 -1.00
C ILE A 167 19.61 0.89 -0.14
N SER A 168 19.76 2.11 0.37
CA SER A 168 18.73 2.75 1.20
C SER A 168 17.44 3.03 0.43
N ILE A 169 17.53 3.49 -0.82
CA ILE A 169 16.37 3.74 -1.69
C ILE A 169 15.63 2.42 -1.98
N MET A 170 16.38 1.35 -2.26
CA MET A 170 15.79 0.04 -2.54
C MET A 170 15.19 -0.59 -1.29
N ASP A 171 15.76 -0.39 -0.10
CA ASP A 171 15.20 -0.89 1.16
C ASP A 171 13.86 -0.21 1.48
N ASN A 172 13.79 1.11 1.31
CA ASN A 172 12.53 1.85 1.44
C ASN A 172 11.51 1.43 0.36
N ALA A 173 11.95 1.22 -0.88
CA ALA A 173 11.08 0.73 -1.96
C ALA A 173 10.52 -0.66 -1.65
N LEU A 174 11.35 -1.59 -1.18
CA LEU A 174 10.93 -2.94 -0.79
C LEU A 174 9.98 -2.89 0.40
N THR A 175 10.24 -2.04 1.38
CA THR A 175 9.34 -1.82 2.52
C THR A 175 7.98 -1.32 2.06
N ALA A 176 7.94 -0.32 1.17
CA ALA A 176 6.69 0.21 0.62
C ALA A 176 5.90 -0.86 -0.18
N VAL A 177 6.58 -1.65 -1.00
CA VAL A 177 5.96 -2.76 -1.74
C VAL A 177 5.44 -3.84 -0.79
N ASN A 178 6.21 -4.21 0.23
CA ASN A 178 5.81 -5.22 1.19
C ASN A 178 4.63 -4.76 2.04
N SER A 179 4.58 -3.49 2.46
CA SER A 179 3.42 -2.92 3.15
C SER A 179 2.17 -2.99 2.27
N SER A 180 2.28 -2.53 1.02
CA SER A 180 1.16 -2.58 0.06
C SER A 180 0.67 -4.01 -0.17
N ARG A 181 1.57 -5.01 -0.26
CA ARG A 181 1.21 -6.43 -0.38
C ARG A 181 0.53 -6.98 0.87
N ALA A 182 1.00 -6.58 2.05
CA ALA A 182 0.41 -6.98 3.32
C ALA A 182 -1.01 -6.43 3.47
N GLU A 183 -1.23 -5.16 3.14
CA GLU A 183 -2.54 -4.52 3.15
C GLU A 183 -3.50 -5.19 2.15
N LEU A 184 -3.07 -5.41 0.90
CA LEU A 184 -3.88 -6.12 -0.09
C LEU A 184 -4.22 -7.56 0.35
N GLY A 185 -3.29 -8.25 1.00
CA GLY A 185 -3.53 -9.59 1.56
C GLY A 185 -4.54 -9.56 2.71
N ALA A 186 -4.43 -8.58 3.61
CA ALA A 186 -5.39 -8.40 4.71
C ALA A 186 -6.79 -8.09 4.18
N ILE A 187 -6.89 -7.24 3.14
CA ILE A 187 -8.14 -6.92 2.46
C ILE A 187 -8.76 -8.16 1.80
N GLN A 188 -7.95 -8.99 1.13
CA GLN A 188 -8.43 -10.26 0.55
C GLN A 188 -9.00 -11.20 1.62
N ASN A 189 -8.33 -11.33 2.76
CA ASN A 189 -8.83 -12.12 3.90
C ASN A 189 -10.15 -11.55 4.44
N ARG A 190 -10.26 -10.22 4.54
CA ARG A 190 -11.48 -9.55 4.98
C ARG A 190 -12.63 -9.78 4.00
N PHE A 191 -12.39 -9.66 2.69
CA PHE A 191 -13.40 -9.99 1.67
C PHE A 191 -13.83 -11.45 1.76
N SER A 192 -12.90 -12.40 1.88
CA SER A 192 -13.22 -13.83 1.99
C SER A 192 -14.11 -14.14 3.21
N SER A 193 -13.76 -13.59 4.38
CA SER A 193 -14.54 -13.75 5.61
C SER A 193 -15.94 -13.15 5.47
N VAL A 194 -16.04 -11.95 4.89
CA VAL A 194 -17.34 -11.29 4.69
C VAL A 194 -18.19 -12.04 3.67
N ILE A 195 -17.62 -12.52 2.56
CA ILE A 195 -18.34 -13.33 1.56
C ILE A 195 -18.90 -14.60 2.20
N SER A 196 -18.10 -15.31 3.01
CA SER A 196 -18.55 -16.50 3.72
C SER A 196 -19.74 -16.20 4.64
N ASN A 197 -19.64 -15.13 5.43
CA ASN A 197 -20.72 -14.70 6.33
C ASN A 197 -21.99 -14.27 5.58
N LEU A 198 -21.84 -13.59 4.44
CA LEU A 198 -22.96 -13.17 3.60
C LEU A 198 -23.65 -14.36 2.93
N ASN A 199 -22.92 -15.38 2.51
CA ASN A 199 -23.51 -16.61 1.98
C ASN A 199 -24.38 -17.29 3.05
N THR A 200 -23.88 -17.45 4.28
CA THR A 200 -24.67 -17.99 5.40
C THR A 200 -25.90 -17.13 5.69
N THR A 201 -25.74 -15.81 5.70
CA THR A 201 -26.88 -14.88 5.93
C THR A 201 -27.91 -14.97 4.81
N SER A 202 -27.46 -15.07 3.55
CA SER A 202 -28.31 -15.23 2.38
C SER A 202 -29.07 -16.56 2.41
N GLU A 203 -28.41 -17.65 2.80
CA GLU A 203 -29.05 -18.96 2.98
C GLU A 203 -30.12 -18.93 4.08
N ASN A 204 -29.79 -18.35 5.25
CA ASN A 204 -30.74 -18.19 6.35
C ASN A 204 -31.93 -17.31 5.97
N LEU A 205 -31.70 -16.23 5.21
CA LEU A 205 -32.75 -15.32 4.77
C LEU A 205 -33.62 -15.97 3.68
N SER A 206 -33.02 -16.75 2.78
CA SER A 206 -33.75 -17.55 1.79
C SER A 206 -34.64 -18.60 2.47
N ALA A 207 -34.09 -19.35 3.44
CA ALA A 207 -34.84 -20.33 4.22
C ALA A 207 -35.98 -19.69 5.02
N SER A 208 -35.74 -18.52 5.61
CA SER A 208 -36.78 -17.75 6.33
C SER A 208 -37.87 -17.25 5.38
N ARG A 209 -37.48 -16.77 4.19
CA ARG A 209 -38.43 -16.37 3.14
C ARG A 209 -39.24 -17.58 2.66
N SER A 210 -38.63 -18.75 2.46
CA SER A 210 -39.32 -19.97 2.08
C SER A 210 -40.36 -20.38 3.14
N ARG A 211 -40.03 -20.32 4.44
CA ARG A 211 -41.03 -20.61 5.51
C ARG A 211 -42.22 -19.64 5.54
N ILE A 212 -42.03 -18.40 5.10
CA ILE A 212 -43.08 -17.37 5.10
C ILE A 212 -43.90 -17.43 3.81
N ARG A 213 -43.24 -17.67 2.66
CA ARG A 213 -43.87 -17.56 1.34
C ARG A 213 -44.25 -18.89 0.72
N ASP A 214 -43.47 -19.94 0.96
CA ASP A 214 -43.73 -21.25 0.41
C ASP A 214 -44.70 -21.99 1.33
N THR A 215 -45.65 -22.67 0.73
CA THR A 215 -46.65 -23.47 1.43
C THR A 215 -46.17 -24.91 1.56
N ASP A 216 -46.50 -25.57 2.66
CA ASP A 216 -46.31 -27.00 2.80
C ASP A 216 -47.27 -27.73 1.83
N PHE A 217 -46.69 -28.28 0.76
CA PHE A 217 -47.42 -29.02 -0.27
C PHE A 217 -48.29 -30.15 0.31
N ALA A 218 -47.83 -30.83 1.36
CA ALA A 218 -48.58 -31.94 1.95
C ALA A 218 -49.87 -31.44 2.61
N LYS A 219 -49.78 -30.33 3.36
CA LYS A 219 -50.93 -29.72 4.01
C LYS A 219 -51.90 -29.12 3.00
N GLU A 220 -51.40 -28.36 2.03
CA GLU A 220 -52.21 -27.70 1.01
C GLU A 220 -52.96 -28.73 0.13
N THR A 221 -52.29 -29.82 -0.26
CA THR A 221 -52.91 -30.90 -1.04
C THR A 221 -54.00 -31.61 -0.24
N ALA A 222 -53.81 -31.82 1.06
CA ALA A 222 -54.84 -32.41 1.92
C ALA A 222 -56.05 -31.48 2.10
N GLU A 223 -55.84 -30.17 2.26
CA GLU A 223 -56.93 -29.19 2.33
C GLU A 223 -57.66 -29.04 0.99
N LEU A 224 -56.94 -29.05 -0.13
CA LEU A 224 -57.52 -29.07 -1.48
C LEU A 224 -58.37 -30.32 -1.68
N THR A 225 -57.85 -31.50 -1.32
CA THR A 225 -58.58 -32.77 -1.44
C THR A 225 -59.81 -32.77 -0.54
N ARG A 226 -59.69 -32.30 0.71
CA ARG A 226 -60.83 -32.13 1.63
C ARG A 226 -61.88 -31.20 1.04
N SER A 227 -61.47 -30.07 0.47
CA SER A 227 -62.37 -29.09 -0.15
C SER A 227 -63.05 -29.65 -1.40
N GLN A 228 -62.34 -30.43 -2.21
CA GLN A 228 -62.92 -31.14 -3.36
C GLN A 228 -63.95 -32.18 -2.93
N ILE A 229 -63.66 -32.99 -1.90
CA ILE A 229 -64.60 -33.97 -1.35
C ILE A 229 -65.81 -33.26 -0.74
N LEU A 230 -65.63 -32.16 -0.01
CA LEU A 230 -66.73 -31.36 0.55
C LEU A 230 -67.61 -30.75 -0.53
N ASN A 231 -67.04 -30.27 -1.63
CA ASN A 231 -67.81 -29.75 -2.76
C ASN A 231 -68.60 -30.87 -3.45
N GLN A 232 -67.98 -32.05 -3.67
CA GLN A 232 -68.67 -33.21 -4.25
C GLN A 232 -69.77 -33.76 -3.32
N ALA A 233 -69.52 -33.82 -2.02
CA ALA A 233 -70.51 -34.21 -1.03
C ALA A 233 -71.62 -33.16 -0.87
N GLY A 234 -71.29 -31.87 -0.94
CA GLY A 234 -72.24 -30.77 -0.89
C GLY A 234 -73.19 -30.76 -2.09
N THR A 235 -72.69 -31.01 -3.30
CA THR A 235 -73.54 -31.15 -4.50
C THR A 235 -74.40 -32.41 -4.43
N ALA A 236 -73.88 -33.54 -3.94
CA ALA A 236 -74.65 -34.76 -3.74
C ALA A 236 -75.73 -34.61 -2.65
N MET A 237 -75.40 -33.95 -1.53
CA MET A 237 -76.33 -33.67 -0.43
C MET A 237 -77.41 -32.66 -0.87
N LEU A 238 -77.06 -31.65 -1.66
CA LEU A 238 -78.05 -30.76 -2.28
C LEU A 238 -78.98 -31.52 -3.22
N ALA A 239 -78.45 -32.44 -4.04
CA ALA A 239 -79.27 -33.28 -4.91
C ALA A 239 -80.24 -34.16 -4.10
N GLN A 240 -79.77 -34.80 -3.02
CA GLN A 240 -80.59 -35.60 -2.11
C GLN A 240 -81.64 -34.74 -1.39
N ALA A 241 -81.24 -33.58 -0.85
CA ALA A 241 -82.12 -32.64 -0.16
C ALA A 241 -83.19 -32.05 -1.08
N ASN A 242 -82.92 -31.89 -2.37
CA ASN A 242 -83.92 -31.48 -3.36
C ASN A 242 -84.91 -32.60 -3.72
N GLN A 243 -84.53 -33.88 -3.56
CA GLN A 243 -85.42 -35.02 -3.80
C GLN A 243 -86.37 -35.30 -2.62
N VAL A 244 -85.98 -34.98 -1.38
CA VAL A 244 -86.80 -35.19 -0.17
C VAL A 244 -88.16 -34.45 -0.21
N PRO A 245 -88.25 -33.17 -0.61
CA PRO A 245 -89.54 -32.50 -0.78
C PRO A 245 -90.41 -33.14 -1.87
N GLN A 246 -89.79 -33.65 -2.95
CA GLN A 246 -90.50 -34.28 -4.06
C GLN A 246 -91.09 -35.65 -3.68
N SER A 247 -90.40 -36.42 -2.83
CA SER A 247 -90.94 -37.69 -2.31
C SER A 247 -92.08 -37.48 -1.31
N VAL A 248 -92.06 -36.39 -0.55
CA VAL A 248 -93.18 -36.01 0.34
C VAL A 248 -94.41 -35.58 -0.48
N LEU A 249 -94.24 -34.85 -1.58
CA LEU A 249 -95.35 -34.53 -2.50
C LEU A 249 -95.93 -35.78 -3.18
N SER A 250 -95.12 -36.81 -3.43
CA SER A 250 -95.57 -38.09 -3.97
C SER A 250 -96.48 -38.88 -3.01
N LEU A 251 -96.36 -38.65 -1.70
CA LEU A 251 -97.17 -39.34 -0.67
C LEU A 251 -98.50 -38.63 -0.38
N LEU A 252 -98.66 -37.39 -0.85
CA LEU A 252 -99.88 -36.58 -0.70
C LEU A 252 -100.79 -36.61 -1.94
N ARG A 253 -100.51 -37.50 -2.91
CA ARG A 253 -101.29 -37.70 -4.14
C ARG A 253 -102.06 -39.01 -4.12
#